data_AF-A0A538A610-F1
#
_entry.id   AF-A0A538A610-F1
#
_cell.length_a   1.000
_cell.length_b   1.000
_cell.length_c   1.000
_cell.angle_alpha   90.00
_cell.angle_beta   90.00
_cell.angle_gamma   90.00
#
_symmetry.space_group_name_H-M   'P 1'
#
loop_
_entity.id
_entity.type
_entity.pdbx_description
1 polymer ?
#
loop_
_entity_poly.entity_id
_entity_poly.type
_entity_poly.pdbx_seq_one_letter_code
_entity_poly.pdbx_strand_id
1 'polypeptide(L)'
;MRKYKIDPDQMDELSRRVADVFVPRISDAPGFAGYYLVDAGNGIAITFTLGEDPDAVASTMDTAVDFVSSELADLEIERVEAAHGDVTVSQAG
;
A
#
# COMPACT_ATOMS: atom_id res chain seq x y z
N MET A 1 3.47 6.71 3.21
CA MET A 1 4.05 5.44 3.68
C MET A 1 3.19 4.88 4.80
N ARG A 2 2.98 3.56 4.81
CA ARG A 2 2.35 2.84 5.92
C ARG A 2 3.20 1.63 6.26
N LYS A 3 3.30 1.32 7.56
CA LYS A 3 3.97 0.13 8.07
C LYS A 3 2.94 -0.75 8.74
N TYR A 4 2.96 -2.03 8.39
CA TYR A 4 2.08 -3.04 8.92
C TYR A 4 2.86 -4.19 9.53
N LYS A 5 2.27 -4.83 10.52
CA LYS A 5 2.65 -6.14 11.00
C LYS A 5 1.62 -7.14 10.52
N ILE A 6 2.09 -8.27 9.99
CA ILE A 6 1.29 -9.38 9.49
C ILE A 6 1.90 -10.70 9.96
N ASP A 7 1.15 -11.80 9.80
CA ASP A 7 1.73 -13.14 9.87
C ASP A 7 2.76 -13.31 8.72
N PRO A 8 4.03 -13.66 9.01
CA PRO A 8 5.03 -13.92 7.98
C PRO A 8 4.60 -14.94 6.92
N ASP A 9 3.83 -15.96 7.32
CA ASP A 9 3.37 -17.02 6.41
C ASP A 9 2.28 -16.52 5.43
N GLN A 10 1.72 -15.34 5.68
CA GLN A 10 0.69 -14.71 4.84
C GLN A 10 1.23 -13.62 3.89
N MET A 11 2.54 -13.33 3.90
CA MET A 11 3.12 -12.25 3.09
C MET A 11 2.94 -12.45 1.58
N ASP A 12 3.09 -13.68 1.10
CA ASP A 12 2.92 -14.01 -0.32
C ASP A 12 1.45 -13.84 -0.76
N GLU A 13 0.51 -14.19 0.11
CA GLU A 13 -0.92 -14.04 -0.15
C GLU A 13 -1.33 -12.56 -0.14
N LEU A 14 -0.84 -11.78 0.83
CA LEU A 14 -1.03 -10.33 0.85
C LEU A 14 -0.49 -9.70 -0.46
N SER A 15 0.73 -10.07 -0.85
CA SER A 15 1.37 -9.53 -2.05
C SER A 15 0.57 -9.82 -3.32
N ARG A 16 0.03 -11.04 -3.42
CA ARG A 16 -0.83 -11.45 -4.54
C ARG A 16 -2.12 -10.64 -4.59
N ARG A 17 -2.86 -10.53 -3.47
CA ARG A 17 -4.12 -9.76 -3.42
C ARG A 17 -3.90 -8.28 -3.71
N VAL A 18 -2.79 -7.73 -3.22
CA VAL A 18 -2.39 -6.36 -3.52
C VAL A 18 -2.16 -6.18 -5.02
N ALA A 19 -1.40 -7.07 -5.66
CA ALA A 19 -1.10 -6.98 -7.08
C ALA A 19 -2.34 -7.21 -7.98
N ASP A 20 -3.16 -8.21 -7.65
CA ASP A 20 -4.27 -8.66 -8.50
C ASP A 20 -5.54 -7.83 -8.30
N VAL A 21 -5.72 -7.23 -7.12
CA VAL A 21 -6.98 -6.57 -6.75
C VAL A 21 -6.77 -5.09 -6.41
N PHE A 22 -5.84 -4.77 -5.51
CA PHE A 22 -5.72 -3.39 -5.01
C PHE A 22 -5.07 -2.44 -6.02
N VAL A 23 -3.90 -2.81 -6.55
CA VAL A 23 -3.15 -1.96 -7.49
C VAL A 23 -4.00 -1.59 -8.72
N PRO A 24 -4.74 -2.51 -9.37
CA PRO A 24 -5.63 -2.16 -10.48
C PRO A 24 -6.75 -1.17 -10.10
N ARG A 25 -7.25 -1.19 -8.86
CA ARG A 25 -8.31 -0.28 -8.40
C ARG A 25 -7.83 1.15 -8.20
N ILE A 26 -6.55 1.35 -7.90
CA ILE A 26 -5.97 2.68 -7.64
C ILE A 26 -5.14 3.21 -8.82
N SER A 27 -4.75 2.35 -9.77
CA SER A 27 -3.86 2.74 -10.88
C SER A 27 -4.48 3.74 -11.84
N ASP A 28 -5.81 3.76 -11.95
CA ASP A 28 -6.55 4.67 -12.83
C ASP A 28 -6.87 6.02 -12.16
N ALA A 29 -6.53 6.19 -10.88
CA ALA A 29 -6.78 7.44 -10.17
C ALA A 29 -5.94 8.58 -10.79
N PRO A 30 -6.54 9.75 -11.10
CA PRO A 30 -5.80 10.89 -11.61
C PRO A 30 -4.63 11.28 -10.69
N GLY A 31 -3.45 11.47 -11.29
CA GLY A 31 -2.24 11.81 -10.55
C GLY A 31 -1.62 10.65 -9.77
N PHE A 32 -2.11 9.41 -9.87
CA PHE A 32 -1.43 8.25 -9.30
C PHE A 32 -0.10 7.99 -10.02
N ALA A 33 1.00 7.98 -9.29
CA ALA A 33 2.35 7.83 -9.84
C ALA A 33 2.95 6.44 -9.57
N GLY A 34 2.49 5.75 -8.52
CA GLY A 34 2.96 4.40 -8.24
C GLY A 34 2.55 3.88 -6.88
N TYR A 35 2.65 2.57 -6.75
CA TYR A 35 2.46 1.88 -5.49
C TYR A 35 3.55 0.82 -5.30
N TYR A 36 4.07 0.74 -4.08
CA TYR A 36 5.07 -0.24 -3.69
C TYR A 36 4.59 -0.95 -2.44
N LEU A 37 4.65 -2.28 -2.46
CA LEU A 37 4.60 -3.12 -1.27
C LEU A 37 5.99 -3.74 -1.11
N VAL A 38 6.54 -3.59 0.09
CA VAL A 38 7.88 -4.08 0.45
C VAL A 38 7.71 -5.06 1.59
N ASP A 39 8.12 -6.31 1.37
CA ASP A 39 8.41 -7.26 2.44
C ASP A 39 9.73 -6.85 3.09
N ALA A 40 9.65 -6.34 4.32
CA ALA A 40 10.81 -5.93 5.11
C ALA A 40 11.30 -7.05 6.05
N GLY A 41 10.77 -8.27 5.91
CA GLY A 41 11.06 -9.44 6.73
C GLY A 41 10.37 -9.42 8.09
N ASN A 42 10.37 -10.58 8.76
CA ASN A 42 9.80 -10.77 10.11
C ASN A 42 8.33 -10.29 10.24
N GLY A 43 7.53 -10.51 9.19
CA GLY A 43 6.12 -10.13 9.18
C GLY A 43 5.89 -8.62 9.08
N ILE A 44 6.87 -7.85 8.59
CA ILE A 44 6.72 -6.41 8.38
C ILE A 44 6.49 -6.13 6.90
N ALA A 45 5.33 -5.55 6.59
CA ALA A 45 5.00 -5.00 5.28
C ALA A 45 5.10 -3.47 5.33
N ILE A 46 5.77 -2.87 4.34
CA ILE A 46 5.82 -1.41 4.17
C ILE A 46 5.21 -1.06 2.83
N THR A 47 4.26 -0.13 2.81
CA THR A 47 3.63 0.33 1.58
C THR A 47 3.91 1.80 1.31
N PHE A 48 4.15 2.13 0.05
CA PHE A 48 4.25 3.49 -0.45
C PHE A 48 3.20 3.71 -1.53
N THR A 49 2.42 4.77 -1.39
CA THR A 49 1.59 5.30 -2.47
C THR A 49 2.21 6.61 -2.89
N LEU A 50 2.52 6.76 -4.18
CA LEU A 50 3.05 7.96 -4.78
C LEU A 50 1.99 8.58 -5.67
N GLY A 51 1.87 9.90 -5.62
CA GLY A 51 1.04 10.69 -6.50
C GLY A 51 1.73 11.99 -6.89
N GLU A 52 1.21 12.64 -7.93
CA GLU A 52 1.70 13.93 -8.43
C GLU A 52 1.51 15.06 -7.40
N ASP A 53 0.46 14.96 -6.57
CA ASP A 53 0.15 15.87 -5.49
C ASP A 53 -0.50 15.13 -4.29
N PRO A 54 -0.69 15.81 -3.14
CA PRO A 54 -1.31 15.20 -1.97
C PRO A 54 -2.77 14.73 -2.19
N ASP A 55 -3.52 15.39 -3.07
CA ASP A 55 -4.91 15.06 -3.33
C ASP A 55 -5.01 13.76 -4.15
N ALA A 56 -4.09 13.54 -5.09
CA ALA A 56 -3.95 12.28 -5.83
C ALA A 56 -3.75 11.11 -4.87
N VAL A 57 -2.86 11.24 -3.88
CA VAL A 57 -2.66 10.19 -2.85
C VAL A 57 -3.91 10.03 -1.97
N ALA A 58 -4.52 11.13 -1.54
CA ALA A 58 -5.73 11.11 -0.71
C ALA A 58 -6.90 10.40 -1.40
N SER A 59 -7.06 10.60 -2.71
CA SER A 59 -8.12 9.98 -3.51
C SER A 59 -8.09 8.45 -3.51
N THR A 60 -6.92 7.84 -3.26
CA THR A 60 -6.76 6.38 -3.17
C THR A 60 -7.10 5.82 -1.78
N MET A 61 -7.31 6.67 -0.77
CA MET A 61 -7.46 6.22 0.62
C MET A 61 -8.74 5.43 0.86
N ASP A 62 -9.87 5.87 0.31
CA ASP A 62 -11.15 5.18 0.50
C ASP A 62 -11.09 3.77 -0.10
N THR A 63 -10.55 3.65 -1.32
CA THR A 63 -10.28 2.35 -1.96
C THR A 63 -9.37 1.47 -1.10
N ALA A 64 -8.38 2.04 -0.41
CA ALA A 64 -7.50 1.29 0.48
C ALA A 64 -8.22 0.79 1.75
N VAL A 65 -9.12 1.60 2.32
CA VAL A 65 -9.93 1.21 3.48
C VAL A 65 -10.89 0.08 3.09
N ASP A 66 -11.56 0.23 1.95
CA ASP A 66 -12.46 -0.79 1.42
C ASP A 66 -11.71 -2.08 1.13
N PHE A 67 -10.54 -2.01 0.50
CA PHE A 67 -9.69 -3.18 0.23
C PHE A 67 -9.30 -3.93 1.50
N VAL A 68 -8.82 -3.22 2.53
CA VAL A 68 -8.42 -3.85 3.80
C VAL A 68 -9.61 -4.50 4.51
N SER A 69 -10.75 -3.81 4.53
CA SER A 69 -11.95 -4.29 5.25
C SER A 69 -12.71 -5.41 4.53
N SER A 70 -12.53 -5.57 3.21
CA SER A 70 -13.19 -6.60 2.41
C SER A 70 -12.25 -7.73 2.01
N GLU A 71 -11.24 -7.42 1.19
CA GLU A 71 -10.37 -8.41 0.55
C GLU A 71 -9.33 -9.02 1.50
N LEU A 72 -9.05 -8.35 2.62
CA LEU A 72 -8.05 -8.80 3.61
C LEU A 72 -8.68 -9.13 4.98
N ALA A 73 -10.01 -9.26 5.06
CA ALA A 73 -10.72 -9.45 6.33
C ALA A 73 -10.33 -10.76 7.07
N ASP A 74 -9.79 -11.74 6.35
CA ASP A 74 -9.27 -13.01 6.84
C ASP A 74 -7.78 -12.97 7.25
N LEU A 75 -7.07 -11.86 7.00
CA LEU A 75 -5.68 -11.69 7.38
C LEU A 75 -5.57 -10.88 8.68
N GLU A 76 -4.69 -11.31 9.58
CA GLU A 76 -4.37 -10.52 10.78
C GLU A 76 -3.36 -9.43 10.41
N ILE A 77 -3.86 -8.21 10.19
CA ILE A 77 -3.05 -7.06 9.79
C ILE A 77 -3.16 -5.95 10.83
N GLU A 78 -2.05 -5.61 11.45
CA GLU A 78 -1.94 -4.48 12.38
C GLU A 78 -1.23 -3.31 11.70
N ARG A 79 -1.86 -2.13 11.68
CA ARG A 79 -1.19 -0.91 11.25
C ARG A 79 -0.32 -0.35 12.37
N VAL A 80 1.00 -0.40 12.17
CA VAL A 80 2.00 0.05 13.13
C VAL A 80 2.25 1.55 13.01
N GLU A 81 2.38 2.05 11.79
CA GLU A 81 2.77 3.45 11.53
C GLU A 81 2.18 3.96 10.22
N ALA A 82 2.01 5.28 10.13
CA ALA A 82 1.81 5.96 8.86
C ALA A 82 2.38 7.36 8.84
N ALA A 83 2.89 7.74 7.66
CA ALA A 83 3.44 9.05 7.39
C ALA A 83 3.09 9.50 5.96
N HIS A 84 2.95 10.81 5.76
CA HIS A 84 2.78 11.45 4.45
C HIS A 84 3.80 12.58 4.31
N GLY A 85 4.23 12.86 3.08
CA GLY A 85 5.20 13.91 2.78
C GLY A 85 5.67 13.82 1.33
N ASP A 86 6.52 14.77 0.95
CA ASP A 86 6.98 14.92 -0.43
C ASP A 86 8.26 14.09 -0.70
N VAL A 87 8.39 13.61 -1.94
CA VAL A 87 9.63 13.00 -2.42
C VAL A 87 10.63 14.12 -2.73
N THR A 88 11.66 14.28 -1.90
CA THR A 88 12.67 15.33 -2.08
C THR A 88 13.85 14.91 -2.97
N VAL A 89 14.10 13.60 -3.09
CA VAL A 89 15.13 13.01 -3.95
C VAL A 89 14.62 11.68 -4.49
N SER A 90 14.79 11.44 -5.79
CA SER A 90 14.57 10.13 -6.42
C SER A 90 15.59 9.87 -7.53
N GLN A 91 15.94 8.61 -7.74
CA GLN A 91 16.79 8.16 -8.85
C GLN A 91 16.28 6.81 -9.33
N ALA A 92 16.04 6.69 -10.64
CA ALA A 92 15.83 5.41 -11.31
C ALA A 92 17.15 4.95 -11.95
N GLY A 93 17.34 3.62 -12.03
CA GLY A 93 18.51 3.00 -12.67
C GLY A 93 18.39 2.89 -14.18
#